data_AF-A0A7K0C636-F1
#
_entry.id   AF-A0A7K0C636-F1
#
_cell.length_a   1.000
_cell.length_b   1.000
_cell.length_c   1.000
_cell.angle_alpha   90.00
_cell.angle_beta   90.00
_cell.angle_gamma   90.00
#
_symmetry.space_group_name_H-M   'P 1'
#
loop_
_entity.id
_entity.type
_entity.pdbx_description
1 polymer ?
#
loop_
_entity_poly.entity_id
_entity_poly.type
_entity_poly.pdbx_seq_one_letter_code
_entity_poly.pdbx_strand_id
1 'polypeptide(L)'
;MRIRVAGPEDREWIFRTRHEVFARELGQHQVNGQGMLSDAMDERNVYLVAEVDGEHAGFVSVTPPWAGRYALEKHLGQGGLDQLAGGEELFEVRLLTVAERFRGSLVAGVLLHAALRWVVAHGGRRVAAMGRAELMEMYRGIGLAGTGRVIRSGAVEFELMTGDTAEMARVSLERYGRILRTVAKRVVWELDTPFLPDEEACYHGGASIGAIGERVDALDGRHAAVPADVLDAWYAPAPGVEKSLMEDPAWLARTSPPADAAGLLAEVCERRGLPAESVALGAGSSDLIFRAMRGWLRPDSRVLLVDPMYGEYAHVVEQVAGCRAERFRLRRDEDWRIDPGRLSRALAEGRYDLAVIVNPNNPTGQVLDTAVLRAVLDGAPRETRFWIDEAYLEYTGQPSLEGYAALSPNVVVAKTLSKMYALSGLRAGYLAGPPALVREIRRWTPPWAVSLPAQVAAVQALRETEYYAARWAETARLRRDLAAALRELPGAPRVLSGYANSVLLTLPEGAPTATRVVRACRGSGVFVRDLTGMSPSFEGRTLRISVRGAEENARVVAALRGALA
;
A
#
# COMPACT_ATOMS: atom_id res chain seq x y z
N MET A 1 -22.34 19.26 8.28
CA MET A 1 -22.71 17.94 7.73
C MET A 1 -21.81 16.90 8.34
N ARG A 2 -22.35 15.75 8.76
CA ARG A 2 -21.62 14.62 9.36
C ARG A 2 -21.80 13.38 8.47
N ILE A 3 -20.73 12.64 8.24
CA ILE A 3 -20.72 11.40 7.46
C ILE A 3 -20.19 10.26 8.30
N ARG A 4 -20.96 9.18 8.41
CA ARG A 4 -20.61 8.00 9.22
C ARG A 4 -21.19 6.72 8.63
N VAL A 5 -20.67 5.58 9.08
CA VAL A 5 -21.34 4.29 8.87
C VAL A 5 -22.60 4.25 9.74
N ALA A 6 -23.70 3.76 9.18
CA ALA A 6 -24.98 3.66 9.86
C ALA A 6 -24.93 2.68 11.03
N GLY A 7 -25.52 3.06 12.15
CA GLY A 7 -25.79 2.20 13.29
C GLY A 7 -27.17 1.54 13.22
N PRO A 8 -27.50 0.65 14.17
CA PRO A 8 -28.84 0.05 14.27
C PRO A 8 -29.98 1.08 14.35
N GLU A 9 -29.73 2.22 15.00
CA GLU A 9 -30.69 3.31 15.18
C GLU A 9 -31.13 3.98 13.86
N ASP A 10 -30.30 3.91 12.82
CA ASP A 10 -30.59 4.54 11.52
C ASP A 10 -31.52 3.69 10.65
N ARG A 11 -31.65 2.40 10.96
CA ARG A 11 -32.30 1.42 10.08
C ARG A 11 -33.76 1.74 9.84
N GLU A 12 -34.47 2.15 10.88
CA GLU A 12 -35.87 2.53 10.76
C GLU A 12 -36.04 3.73 9.82
N TRP A 13 -35.23 4.76 9.98
CA TRP A 13 -35.26 5.95 9.12
C TRP A 13 -34.91 5.61 7.66
N ILE A 14 -33.88 4.76 7.45
CA ILE A 14 -33.50 4.30 6.11
C ILE A 14 -34.67 3.57 5.45
N PHE A 15 -35.30 2.62 6.14
CA PHE A 15 -36.40 1.83 5.57
C PHE A 15 -37.65 2.66 5.28
N ARG A 16 -37.99 3.64 6.13
CA ARG A 16 -39.09 4.58 5.86
C ARG A 16 -38.78 5.46 4.64
N THR A 17 -37.58 6.04 4.59
CA THR A 17 -37.17 6.89 3.47
C THR A 17 -37.14 6.10 2.15
N ARG A 18 -36.72 4.83 2.18
CA ARG A 18 -36.79 3.95 1.01
C ARG A 18 -38.23 3.72 0.55
N HIS A 19 -39.17 3.53 1.47
CA HIS A 19 -40.58 3.37 1.10
C HIS A 19 -41.13 4.64 0.46
N GLU A 20 -40.88 5.80 1.06
CA GLU A 20 -41.27 7.10 0.52
C GLU A 20 -40.78 7.27 -0.94
N VAL A 21 -39.49 7.08 -1.17
CA VAL A 21 -38.89 7.32 -2.49
C VAL A 21 -39.20 6.19 -3.47
N PHE A 22 -38.90 4.95 -3.14
CA PHE A 22 -38.96 3.85 -4.12
C PHE A 22 -40.37 3.28 -4.30
N ALA A 23 -41.26 3.37 -3.30
CA ALA A 23 -42.64 2.90 -3.44
C ALA A 23 -43.61 4.03 -3.82
N ARG A 24 -43.58 5.18 -3.13
CA ARG A 24 -44.55 6.26 -3.39
C ARG A 24 -44.13 7.17 -4.54
N GLU A 25 -42.91 7.69 -4.54
CA GLU A 25 -42.47 8.66 -5.56
C GLU A 25 -42.17 8.00 -6.91
N LEU A 26 -41.36 6.93 -6.91
CA LEU A 26 -40.87 6.30 -8.14
C LEU A 26 -41.73 5.14 -8.65
N GLY A 27 -42.63 4.62 -7.81
CA GLY A 27 -43.52 3.50 -8.15
C GLY A 27 -42.79 2.19 -8.48
N GLN A 28 -41.62 1.95 -7.91
CA GLN A 28 -40.82 0.74 -8.15
C GLN A 28 -41.23 -0.45 -7.28
N HIS A 29 -41.87 -0.15 -6.16
CA HIS A 29 -42.36 -1.14 -5.20
C HIS A 29 -43.80 -0.83 -4.80
N GLN A 30 -44.52 -1.86 -4.34
CA GLN A 30 -45.86 -1.65 -3.81
C GLN A 30 -45.81 -0.88 -2.49
N VAL A 31 -46.72 0.08 -2.35
CA VAL A 31 -46.94 0.81 -1.09
C VAL A 31 -47.55 -0.15 -0.07
N ASN A 32 -46.82 -0.44 1.01
CA ASN A 32 -47.31 -1.27 2.11
C ASN A 32 -47.77 -0.43 3.32
N GLY A 33 -48.59 -1.04 4.19
CA GLY A 33 -49.14 -0.40 5.40
C GLY A 33 -48.15 -0.18 6.54
N GLN A 34 -46.96 -0.79 6.48
CA GLN A 34 -45.90 -0.57 7.47
C GLN A 34 -45.10 0.71 7.19
N GLY A 35 -45.21 1.28 5.97
CA GLY A 35 -44.47 2.48 5.59
C GLY A 35 -42.95 2.27 5.54
N MET A 36 -42.50 1.03 5.39
CA MET A 36 -41.08 0.65 5.43
C MET A 36 -40.72 -0.28 4.27
N LEU A 37 -39.51 -0.14 3.74
CA LEU A 37 -39.01 -0.96 2.65
C LEU A 37 -37.62 -1.52 2.99
N SER A 38 -37.54 -2.86 3.03
CA SER A 38 -36.32 -3.62 3.28
C SER A 38 -36.12 -4.69 2.21
N ASP A 39 -34.90 -5.19 2.08
CA ASP A 39 -34.57 -6.34 1.24
C ASP A 39 -33.50 -7.24 1.88
N ALA A 40 -33.32 -8.43 1.30
CA ALA A 40 -32.46 -9.47 1.85
C ALA A 40 -30.95 -9.14 1.81
N MET A 41 -30.55 -7.97 1.31
CA MET A 41 -29.18 -7.47 1.39
C MET A 41 -28.94 -6.56 2.58
N ASP A 42 -29.98 -6.11 3.28
CA ASP A 42 -29.85 -5.07 4.30
C ASP A 42 -28.93 -5.45 5.46
N GLU A 43 -28.89 -6.72 5.83
CA GLU A 43 -28.01 -7.25 6.87
C GLU A 43 -26.54 -7.31 6.45
N ARG A 44 -26.27 -7.38 5.13
CA ARG A 44 -24.92 -7.52 4.56
C ARG A 44 -24.38 -6.21 4.00
N ASN A 45 -25.27 -5.29 3.68
CA ASN A 45 -24.94 -3.98 3.15
C ASN A 45 -24.37 -3.08 4.23
N VAL A 46 -23.34 -2.33 3.84
CA VAL A 46 -22.83 -1.20 4.61
C VAL A 46 -23.58 0.04 4.17
N TYR A 47 -24.24 0.71 5.11
CA TYR A 47 -24.92 1.97 4.87
C TYR A 47 -24.04 3.11 5.33
N LEU A 48 -23.84 4.11 4.48
CA LEU A 48 -23.20 5.38 4.84
C LEU A 48 -24.30 6.43 4.93
N VAL A 49 -24.35 7.15 6.03
CA VAL A 49 -25.40 8.13 6.34
C VAL A 49 -24.80 9.53 6.42
N ALA A 50 -25.54 10.49 5.89
CA ALA A 50 -25.27 11.91 6.01
C ALA A 50 -26.28 12.55 6.96
N GLU A 51 -25.79 13.30 7.93
CA GLU A 51 -26.59 14.16 8.81
C GLU A 51 -26.24 15.63 8.57
N VAL A 52 -27.25 16.49 8.60
CA VAL A 52 -27.09 17.94 8.52
C VAL A 52 -27.80 18.53 9.73
N ASP A 53 -27.05 19.26 10.56
CA ASP A 53 -27.56 19.91 11.78
C ASP A 53 -28.33 18.97 12.73
N GLY A 54 -27.90 17.70 12.80
CA GLY A 54 -28.50 16.67 13.66
C GLY A 54 -29.68 15.92 13.04
N GLU A 55 -30.11 16.28 11.83
CA GLU A 55 -31.16 15.59 11.10
C GLU A 55 -30.58 14.65 10.02
N HIS A 56 -31.18 13.48 9.83
CA HIS A 56 -30.84 12.59 8.72
C HIS A 56 -31.14 13.23 7.37
N ALA A 57 -30.11 13.39 6.54
CA ALA A 57 -30.20 14.10 5.27
C ALA A 57 -30.17 13.16 4.05
N GLY A 58 -29.48 12.03 4.16
CA GLY A 58 -29.39 11.05 3.07
C GLY A 58 -28.58 9.82 3.45
N PHE A 59 -28.64 8.80 2.60
CA PHE A 59 -27.80 7.61 2.74
C PHE A 59 -27.41 7.04 1.37
N VAL A 60 -26.35 6.23 1.38
CA VAL A 60 -25.96 5.37 0.26
C VAL A 60 -25.61 3.99 0.81
N SER A 61 -25.92 2.95 0.05
CA SER A 61 -25.64 1.58 0.43
C SER A 61 -24.50 1.03 -0.43
N VAL A 62 -23.57 0.33 0.20
CA VAL A 62 -22.47 -0.37 -0.44
C VAL A 62 -22.61 -1.86 -0.12
N THR A 63 -22.69 -2.68 -1.16
CA THR A 63 -22.68 -4.13 -1.07
C THR A 63 -21.26 -4.60 -1.37
N PRO A 64 -20.54 -5.13 -0.36
CA PRO A 64 -19.18 -5.62 -0.55
C PRO A 64 -19.15 -7.04 -1.16
N PRO A 65 -18.01 -7.49 -1.70
CA PRO A 65 -17.90 -8.81 -2.33
C PRO A 65 -18.13 -9.98 -1.36
N TRP A 66 -17.73 -9.82 -0.09
CA TRP A 66 -18.01 -10.81 0.96
C TRP A 66 -19.48 -10.92 1.35
N ALA A 67 -20.38 -10.08 0.79
CA ALA A 67 -21.81 -10.31 0.91
C ALA A 67 -22.26 -11.59 0.17
N GLY A 68 -21.46 -12.07 -0.79
CA GLY A 68 -21.67 -13.34 -1.50
C GLY A 68 -22.70 -13.29 -2.64
N ARG A 69 -23.41 -12.18 -2.80
CA ARG A 69 -24.33 -11.90 -3.92
C ARG A 69 -24.53 -10.39 -4.06
N TYR A 70 -24.98 -9.96 -5.24
CA TYR A 70 -25.30 -8.55 -5.51
C TYR A 70 -26.78 -8.39 -5.83
N ALA A 71 -27.37 -7.27 -5.43
CA ALA A 71 -28.78 -7.00 -5.75
C ALA A 71 -28.99 -6.77 -7.26
N LEU A 72 -27.95 -6.32 -7.95
CA LEU A 72 -27.94 -6.17 -9.40
C LEU A 72 -28.08 -7.51 -10.16
N GLU A 73 -27.77 -8.66 -9.54
CA GLU A 73 -27.88 -9.96 -10.22
C GLU A 73 -29.32 -10.29 -10.63
N LYS A 74 -30.33 -9.75 -9.93
CA LYS A 74 -31.75 -9.94 -10.33
C LYS A 74 -32.06 -9.41 -11.73
N HIS A 75 -31.23 -8.51 -12.25
CA HIS A 75 -31.38 -7.92 -13.59
C HIS A 75 -30.45 -8.56 -14.64
N LEU A 76 -29.48 -9.37 -14.21
CA LEU A 76 -28.40 -9.87 -15.08
C LEU A 76 -28.30 -11.40 -15.10
N GLY A 77 -28.97 -12.09 -14.18
CA GLY A 77 -28.71 -13.49 -13.88
C GLY A 77 -27.50 -13.66 -12.96
N GLN A 78 -27.41 -14.82 -12.32
CA GLN A 78 -26.32 -15.17 -11.41
C GLN A 78 -24.97 -15.12 -12.16
N GLY A 79 -23.97 -14.43 -11.59
CA GLY A 79 -22.65 -14.26 -12.23
C GLY A 79 -22.61 -13.26 -13.39
N GLY A 80 -23.74 -12.63 -13.75
CA GLY A 80 -23.79 -11.64 -14.83
C GLY A 80 -22.98 -10.38 -14.53
N LEU A 81 -22.86 -9.97 -13.26
CA LEU A 81 -21.98 -8.87 -12.87
C LEU A 81 -20.51 -9.22 -12.99
N ASP A 82 -20.11 -10.44 -12.66
CA ASP A 82 -18.71 -10.84 -12.73
C ASP A 82 -18.21 -10.79 -14.19
N GLN A 83 -19.07 -11.17 -15.14
CA GLN A 83 -18.80 -11.07 -16.57
C GLN A 83 -18.68 -9.62 -17.06
N LEU A 84 -19.46 -8.69 -16.47
CA LEU A 84 -19.48 -7.28 -16.87
C LEU A 84 -18.41 -6.44 -16.18
N ALA A 85 -18.08 -6.77 -14.93
CA ALA A 85 -17.34 -5.90 -14.04
C ALA A 85 -16.10 -6.54 -13.41
N GLY A 86 -15.88 -7.86 -13.56
CA GLY A 86 -14.57 -8.49 -13.32
C GLY A 86 -14.32 -9.16 -11.97
N GLY A 87 -15.30 -9.82 -11.35
CA GLY A 87 -15.08 -10.77 -10.25
C GLY A 87 -14.82 -10.18 -8.85
N GLU A 88 -14.12 -10.96 -7.99
CA GLU A 88 -14.03 -10.94 -6.51
C GLU A 88 -13.75 -9.60 -5.78
N GLU A 89 -13.47 -8.52 -6.51
CA GLU A 89 -13.14 -7.18 -5.96
C GLU A 89 -14.13 -6.10 -6.39
N LEU A 90 -15.29 -6.55 -6.85
CA LEU A 90 -16.42 -5.72 -7.23
C LEU A 90 -17.18 -5.28 -5.98
N PHE A 91 -17.56 -4.02 -5.94
CA PHE A 91 -18.50 -3.48 -4.95
C PHE A 91 -19.71 -2.96 -5.69
N GLU A 92 -20.91 -3.26 -5.22
CA GLU A 92 -22.12 -2.61 -5.71
C GLU A 92 -22.40 -1.36 -4.87
N VAL A 93 -22.56 -0.21 -5.52
CA VAL A 93 -23.04 1.02 -4.88
C VAL A 93 -24.50 1.22 -5.30
N ARG A 94 -25.41 1.24 -4.32
CA ARG A 94 -26.86 1.24 -4.54
C ARG A 94 -27.60 2.16 -3.57
N LEU A 95 -28.87 2.42 -3.90
CA LEU A 95 -29.82 3.11 -3.03
C LEU A 95 -29.37 4.50 -2.54
N LEU A 96 -28.59 5.23 -3.34
CA LEU A 96 -28.30 6.63 -3.04
C LEU A 96 -29.62 7.40 -2.94
N THR A 97 -29.94 7.88 -1.74
CA THR A 97 -31.21 8.51 -1.43
C THR A 97 -30.98 9.74 -0.58
N VAL A 98 -31.59 10.86 -0.97
CA VAL A 98 -31.51 12.14 -0.25
C VAL A 98 -32.93 12.56 0.11
N ALA A 99 -33.14 12.87 1.39
CA ALA A 99 -34.42 13.35 1.88
C ALA A 99 -34.82 14.65 1.15
N GLU A 100 -36.12 14.82 0.90
CA GLU A 100 -36.66 15.87 0.01
C GLU A 100 -36.09 17.27 0.30
N ARG A 101 -36.07 17.65 1.59
CA ARG A 101 -35.53 18.91 2.10
C ARG A 101 -34.08 19.21 1.67
N PHE A 102 -33.26 18.18 1.47
CA PHE A 102 -31.83 18.30 1.17
C PHE A 102 -31.49 18.01 -0.30
N ARG A 103 -32.48 17.74 -1.15
CA ARG A 103 -32.27 17.56 -2.60
C ARG A 103 -31.72 18.85 -3.21
N GLY A 104 -30.83 18.73 -4.19
CA GLY A 104 -30.12 19.87 -4.79
C GLY A 104 -28.96 20.42 -3.95
N SER A 105 -28.73 19.90 -2.74
CA SER A 105 -27.54 20.20 -1.94
C SER A 105 -26.34 19.30 -2.29
N LEU A 106 -25.22 19.48 -1.59
CA LEU A 106 -24.02 18.64 -1.74
C LEU A 106 -24.16 17.23 -1.15
N VAL A 107 -25.26 16.92 -0.42
CA VAL A 107 -25.42 15.63 0.30
C VAL A 107 -25.20 14.42 -0.61
N ALA A 108 -25.81 14.40 -1.80
CA ALA A 108 -25.66 13.29 -2.75
C ALA A 108 -24.20 13.10 -3.21
N GLY A 109 -23.52 14.20 -3.54
CA GLY A 109 -22.13 14.18 -3.98
C GLY A 109 -21.17 13.75 -2.87
N VAL A 110 -21.41 14.19 -1.63
CA VAL A 110 -20.60 13.76 -0.47
C VAL A 110 -20.83 12.30 -0.14
N LEU A 111 -22.06 11.79 -0.25
CA LEU A 111 -22.35 10.36 -0.07
C LEU A 111 -21.71 9.49 -1.15
N LEU A 112 -21.74 9.91 -2.42
CA LEU A 112 -21.04 9.21 -3.50
C LEU A 112 -19.52 9.20 -3.28
N HIS A 113 -18.95 10.34 -2.86
CA HIS A 113 -17.54 10.43 -2.48
C HIS A 113 -17.23 9.50 -1.29
N ALA A 114 -18.08 9.49 -0.27
CA ALA A 114 -17.98 8.59 0.88
C ALA A 114 -18.00 7.11 0.48
N ALA A 115 -18.92 6.71 -0.41
CA ALA A 115 -18.96 5.36 -0.95
C ALA A 115 -17.66 5.01 -1.68
N LEU A 116 -17.16 5.89 -2.56
CA LEU A 116 -15.90 5.65 -3.26
C LEU A 116 -14.70 5.52 -2.29
N ARG A 117 -14.57 6.44 -1.32
CA ARG A 117 -13.49 6.38 -0.31
C ARG A 117 -13.57 5.09 0.51
N TRP A 118 -14.78 4.71 0.92
CA TRP A 118 -15.02 3.49 1.68
C TRP A 118 -14.67 2.24 0.85
N VAL A 119 -15.15 2.16 -0.39
CA VAL A 119 -14.84 1.05 -1.32
C VAL A 119 -13.33 0.90 -1.51
N VAL A 120 -12.62 2.00 -1.80
CA VAL A 120 -11.16 1.99 -1.97
C VAL A 120 -10.44 1.49 -0.71
N ALA A 121 -10.84 1.99 0.47
CA ALA A 121 -10.24 1.57 1.74
C ALA A 121 -10.51 0.10 2.09
N HIS A 122 -11.53 -0.52 1.51
CA HIS A 122 -11.89 -1.93 1.72
C HIS A 122 -11.50 -2.83 0.55
N GLY A 123 -10.65 -2.34 -0.35
CA GLY A 123 -10.07 -3.17 -1.40
C GLY A 123 -10.84 -3.21 -2.72
N GLY A 124 -11.87 -2.38 -2.87
CA GLY A 124 -12.63 -2.33 -4.11
C GLY A 124 -11.82 -1.74 -5.25
N ARG A 125 -11.69 -2.51 -6.33
CA ARG A 125 -11.08 -2.06 -7.58
C ARG A 125 -12.13 -1.71 -8.64
N ARG A 126 -13.32 -2.27 -8.51
CA ARG A 126 -14.43 -2.04 -9.44
C ARG A 126 -15.68 -1.67 -8.65
N VAL A 127 -16.43 -0.72 -9.19
CA VAL A 127 -17.78 -0.40 -8.72
C VAL A 127 -18.76 -0.77 -9.81
N ALA A 128 -19.85 -1.43 -9.43
CA ALA A 128 -21.06 -1.51 -10.24
C ALA A 128 -22.18 -0.72 -9.57
N ALA A 129 -22.99 -0.04 -10.38
CA ALA A 129 -24.13 0.73 -9.90
C ALA A 129 -25.23 0.79 -10.97
N MET A 130 -26.48 1.00 -10.55
CA MET A 130 -27.54 1.44 -11.44
C MET A 130 -27.83 2.91 -11.20
N GLY A 131 -27.73 3.70 -12.25
CA GLY A 131 -27.98 5.14 -12.24
C GLY A 131 -29.16 5.48 -13.11
N ARG A 132 -29.90 6.55 -12.78
CA ARG A 132 -30.97 7.03 -13.65
C ARG A 132 -30.39 7.48 -14.99
N ALA A 133 -30.98 7.06 -16.09
CA ALA A 133 -30.49 7.35 -17.44
C ALA A 133 -30.37 8.86 -17.72
N GLU A 134 -31.28 9.66 -17.16
CA GLU A 134 -31.25 11.13 -17.26
C GLU A 134 -30.09 11.80 -16.51
N LEU A 135 -29.43 11.10 -15.57
CA LEU A 135 -28.32 11.61 -14.77
C LEU A 135 -26.95 11.06 -15.22
N MET A 136 -26.89 10.41 -16.39
CA MET A 136 -25.67 9.75 -16.87
C MET A 136 -24.46 10.67 -17.04
N GLU A 137 -24.67 11.95 -17.35
CA GLU A 137 -23.57 12.91 -17.45
C GLU A 137 -22.86 13.11 -16.10
N MET A 138 -23.63 13.16 -15.00
CA MET A 138 -23.10 13.28 -13.65
C MET A 138 -22.27 12.05 -13.29
N TYR A 139 -22.77 10.84 -13.56
CA TYR A 139 -22.06 9.60 -13.26
C TYR A 139 -20.77 9.45 -14.08
N ARG A 140 -20.80 9.79 -15.37
CA ARG A 140 -19.59 9.87 -16.21
C ARG A 140 -18.59 10.88 -15.66
N GLY A 141 -19.09 11.98 -15.09
CA GLY A 141 -18.25 13.00 -14.48
C GLY A 141 -17.45 12.56 -13.26
N ILE A 142 -17.84 11.46 -12.61
CA ILE A 142 -17.09 10.85 -11.50
C ILE A 142 -16.38 9.54 -11.92
N GLY A 143 -16.28 9.27 -13.23
CA GLY A 143 -15.53 8.14 -13.78
C GLY A 143 -16.32 6.84 -13.96
N LEU A 144 -17.66 6.85 -13.79
CA LEU A 144 -18.49 5.68 -14.11
C LEU A 144 -18.80 5.63 -15.62
N ALA A 145 -18.67 4.44 -16.21
CA ALA A 145 -19.02 4.17 -17.59
C ALA A 145 -20.34 3.40 -17.66
N GLY A 146 -21.26 3.89 -18.50
CA GLY A 146 -22.48 3.16 -18.84
C GLY A 146 -22.15 1.88 -19.63
N THR A 147 -22.88 0.81 -19.35
CA THR A 147 -22.72 -0.48 -20.05
C THR A 147 -23.63 -0.61 -21.27
N GLY A 148 -24.48 0.38 -21.54
CA GLY A 148 -25.53 0.31 -22.56
C GLY A 148 -26.72 -0.58 -22.19
N ARG A 149 -26.69 -1.24 -21.03
CA ARG A 149 -27.82 -2.03 -20.51
C ARG A 149 -28.77 -1.13 -19.73
N VAL A 150 -29.93 -0.87 -20.32
CA VAL A 150 -31.00 -0.07 -19.71
C VAL A 150 -32.08 -0.98 -19.14
N ILE A 151 -32.49 -0.70 -17.91
CA ILE A 151 -33.50 -1.42 -17.14
C ILE A 151 -34.60 -0.43 -16.77
N ARG A 152 -35.84 -0.74 -17.16
CA ARG A 152 -37.00 0.05 -16.75
C ARG A 152 -37.58 -0.49 -15.44
N SER A 153 -37.73 0.38 -14.45
CA SER A 153 -38.32 0.01 -13.16
C SER A 153 -39.20 1.16 -12.66
N GLY A 154 -40.51 0.88 -12.53
CA GLY A 154 -41.51 1.90 -12.24
C GLY A 154 -41.57 2.95 -13.36
N ALA A 155 -41.53 4.23 -12.97
CA ALA A 155 -41.57 5.36 -13.89
C ALA A 155 -40.20 5.75 -14.49
N VAL A 156 -39.11 5.05 -14.13
CA VAL A 156 -37.74 5.51 -14.40
C VAL A 156 -36.94 4.46 -15.17
N GLU A 157 -36.08 4.93 -16.06
CA GLU A 157 -35.08 4.11 -16.74
C GLU A 157 -33.72 4.25 -16.05
N PHE A 158 -33.10 3.10 -15.78
CA PHE A 158 -31.78 3.00 -15.18
C PHE A 158 -30.80 2.43 -16.18
N GLU A 159 -29.60 2.98 -16.24
CA GLU A 159 -28.49 2.34 -16.94
C GLU A 159 -27.59 1.67 -15.91
N LEU A 160 -27.20 0.43 -16.19
CA LEU A 160 -26.14 -0.23 -15.44
C LEU A 160 -24.80 0.40 -15.81
N MET A 161 -24.01 0.73 -14.79
CA MET A 161 -22.72 1.38 -14.91
C MET A 161 -21.65 0.59 -14.17
N THR A 162 -20.41 0.69 -14.67
CA THR A 162 -19.23 0.17 -13.99
C THR A 162 -18.12 1.21 -13.97
N GLY A 163 -17.22 1.15 -13.00
CA GLY A 163 -16.06 2.04 -12.94
C GLY A 163 -14.87 1.37 -12.28
N ASP A 164 -13.67 1.76 -12.71
CA ASP A 164 -12.43 1.42 -12.03
C ASP A 164 -12.19 2.46 -10.92
N THR A 165 -11.99 2.01 -9.68
CA THR A 165 -11.96 2.92 -8.52
C THR A 165 -10.77 3.86 -8.53
N ALA A 166 -9.62 3.45 -9.10
CA ALA A 166 -8.46 4.31 -9.23
C ALA A 166 -8.72 5.42 -10.26
N GLU A 167 -9.31 5.06 -11.40
CA GLU A 167 -9.72 6.04 -12.42
C GLU A 167 -10.81 6.98 -11.89
N MET A 168 -11.81 6.45 -11.20
CA MET A 168 -12.86 7.26 -10.55
C MET A 168 -12.27 8.24 -9.54
N ALA A 169 -11.32 7.80 -8.70
CA ALA A 169 -10.65 8.67 -7.74
C ALA A 169 -9.85 9.79 -8.44
N ARG A 170 -9.12 9.44 -9.51
CA ARG A 170 -8.35 10.39 -10.32
C ARG A 170 -9.26 11.44 -10.98
N VAL A 171 -10.26 10.99 -11.74
CA VAL A 171 -11.22 11.87 -12.46
C VAL A 171 -11.99 12.76 -11.48
N SER A 172 -12.44 12.20 -10.36
CA SER A 172 -13.15 12.96 -9.33
C SER A 172 -12.26 14.06 -8.72
N LEU A 173 -10.99 13.77 -8.42
CA LEU A 173 -10.05 14.77 -7.91
C LEU A 173 -9.68 15.83 -8.94
N GLU A 174 -9.44 15.44 -10.19
CA GLU A 174 -9.13 16.38 -11.27
C GLU A 174 -10.29 17.35 -11.51
N ARG A 175 -11.51 16.82 -11.56
CA ARG A 175 -12.71 17.61 -11.87
C ARG A 175 -13.23 18.40 -10.66
N TYR A 176 -13.24 17.79 -9.48
CA TYR A 176 -13.91 18.33 -8.28
C TYR A 176 -12.96 18.63 -7.13
N GLY A 177 -11.65 18.45 -7.25
CA GLY A 177 -10.69 18.56 -6.14
C GLY A 177 -10.72 19.89 -5.38
N ARG A 178 -10.98 21.02 -6.07
CA ARG A 178 -11.16 22.32 -5.40
C ARG A 178 -12.40 22.34 -4.49
N ILE A 179 -13.51 21.79 -4.99
CA ILE A 179 -14.77 21.68 -4.24
C ILE A 179 -14.59 20.71 -3.08
N LEU A 180 -14.02 19.52 -3.32
CA LEU A 180 -13.76 18.51 -2.30
C LEU A 180 -12.89 19.05 -1.16
N ARG A 181 -11.83 19.83 -1.46
CA ARG A 181 -11.00 20.51 -0.44
C ARG A 181 -11.77 21.53 0.41
N THR A 182 -12.76 22.20 -0.18
CA THR A 182 -13.62 23.14 0.54
C THR A 182 -14.64 22.40 1.42
N VAL A 183 -15.22 21.31 0.89
CA VAL A 183 -16.16 20.45 1.60
C VAL A 183 -15.48 19.75 2.78
N ALA A 184 -14.26 19.25 2.60
CA ALA A 184 -13.49 18.56 3.64
C ALA A 184 -13.38 19.38 4.94
N LYS A 185 -13.30 20.72 4.84
CA LYS A 185 -13.22 21.62 6.00
C LYS A 185 -14.53 21.78 6.77
N ARG A 186 -15.66 21.35 6.20
CA ARG A 186 -17.03 21.56 6.71
C ARG A 186 -17.78 20.26 7.01
N VAL A 187 -17.15 19.11 6.74
CA VAL A 187 -17.71 17.80 6.97
C VAL A 187 -17.05 17.19 8.21
N VAL A 188 -17.86 16.78 9.16
CA VAL A 188 -17.43 15.88 10.23
C VAL A 188 -17.37 14.49 9.64
N TRP A 189 -16.16 13.95 9.48
CA TRP A 189 -15.91 12.71 8.76
C TRP A 189 -15.52 11.59 9.72
N GLU A 190 -16.37 10.59 9.85
CA GLU A 190 -16.23 9.50 10.82
C GLU A 190 -16.03 8.12 10.16
N LEU A 191 -15.65 8.11 8.88
CA LEU A 191 -15.24 6.87 8.22
C LEU A 191 -13.79 6.55 8.59
N ASP A 192 -13.46 5.26 8.57
CA ASP A 192 -12.10 4.75 8.81
C ASP A 192 -11.18 4.91 7.59
N THR A 193 -11.35 5.99 6.84
CA THR A 193 -10.53 6.37 5.69
C THR A 193 -10.42 7.89 5.69
N PRO A 194 -9.30 8.48 5.23
CA PRO A 194 -9.24 9.91 4.97
C PRO A 194 -10.32 10.40 3.97
N PHE A 195 -10.83 11.62 4.19
CA PHE A 195 -11.80 12.27 3.28
C PHE A 195 -11.18 12.48 1.90
N LEU A 196 -10.03 13.17 1.84
CA LEU A 196 -9.20 13.23 0.65
C LEU A 196 -8.23 12.06 0.72
N PRO A 197 -7.87 11.40 -0.40
CA PRO A 197 -6.66 10.58 -0.40
C PRO A 197 -5.48 11.43 0.07
N ASP A 198 -4.54 10.81 0.79
CA ASP A 198 -3.30 11.49 1.16
C ASP A 198 -2.66 12.05 -0.11
N GLU A 199 -2.49 13.37 -0.15
CA GLU A 199 -1.82 14.09 -1.26
C GLU A 199 -0.30 13.86 -1.22
N GLU A 200 0.22 13.20 -0.18
CA GLU A 200 1.64 13.09 0.12
C GLU A 200 2.33 11.91 -0.57
N ALA A 201 3.65 12.06 -0.72
CA ALA A 201 4.61 11.03 -1.11
C ALA A 201 4.26 9.66 -0.49
N CYS A 202 4.63 8.58 -1.18
CA CYS A 202 4.42 7.21 -0.71
C CYS A 202 4.56 7.10 0.83
N TYR A 203 3.48 6.84 1.56
CA TYR A 203 3.57 6.79 3.02
C TYR A 203 4.45 5.60 3.43
N HIS A 204 5.58 5.84 4.13
CA HIS A 204 6.54 4.77 4.50
C HIS A 204 6.52 4.36 5.97
N GLY A 205 5.83 5.12 6.82
CA GLY A 205 5.78 4.97 8.26
C GLY A 205 6.18 6.30 8.86
N GLY A 206 6.79 6.27 10.03
CA GLY A 206 7.36 7.46 10.65
C GLY A 206 6.34 8.27 11.44
N ALA A 207 5.15 7.72 11.70
CA ALA A 207 4.27 8.31 12.72
C ALA A 207 4.95 8.28 14.09
N SER A 208 5.84 7.30 14.30
CA SER A 208 6.74 7.24 15.44
C SER A 208 7.67 8.46 15.54
N ILE A 209 8.10 9.07 14.43
CA ILE A 209 8.98 10.25 14.44
C ILE A 209 8.30 11.43 15.14
N GLY A 210 7.01 11.66 14.87
CA GLY A 210 6.25 12.71 15.57
C GLY A 210 6.21 12.49 17.09
N ALA A 211 6.13 11.24 17.55
CA ALA A 211 6.16 10.91 18.97
C ALA A 211 7.58 10.90 19.58
N ILE A 212 8.61 10.66 18.78
CA ILE A 212 10.02 10.81 19.18
C ILE A 212 10.35 12.29 19.37
N GLY A 213 9.83 13.14 18.48
CA GLY A 213 9.97 14.58 18.46
C GLY A 213 9.93 15.11 17.03
N GLU A 214 9.02 16.03 16.72
CA GLU A 214 8.94 16.68 15.40
C GLU A 214 10.17 17.57 15.10
N ARG A 215 10.84 18.00 16.17
CA ARG A 215 12.05 18.82 16.14
C ARG A 215 13.27 17.94 16.37
N VAL A 216 14.18 17.89 15.39
CA VAL A 216 15.39 17.05 15.45
C VAL A 216 16.36 17.44 16.57
N ASP A 217 16.22 18.65 17.12
CA ASP A 217 16.94 19.15 18.29
C ASP A 217 16.28 18.77 19.63
N ALA A 218 15.11 18.11 19.61
CA ALA A 218 14.37 17.66 20.79
C ALA A 218 13.76 16.26 20.56
N LEU A 219 14.59 15.22 20.69
CA LEU A 219 14.23 13.81 20.47
C LEU A 219 13.98 13.04 21.78
N ASP A 220 13.35 13.68 22.76
CA ASP A 220 13.19 13.15 24.12
C ASP A 220 12.29 11.90 24.15
N GLY A 221 11.38 11.77 23.18
CA GLY A 221 10.46 10.63 23.07
C GLY A 221 11.11 9.34 22.55
N ARG A 222 12.38 9.36 22.13
CA ARG A 222 13.08 8.21 21.50
C ARG A 222 13.12 6.94 22.36
N HIS A 223 13.04 7.08 23.68
CA HIS A 223 13.04 5.94 24.61
C HIS A 223 11.62 5.51 25.01
N ALA A 224 10.62 6.37 24.82
CA ALA A 224 9.23 6.10 25.18
C ALA A 224 8.47 5.41 24.03
N ALA A 225 8.69 5.87 22.79
CA ALA A 225 8.04 5.33 21.61
C ALA A 225 8.61 3.96 21.22
N VAL A 226 7.75 3.06 20.74
CA VAL A 226 8.17 1.81 20.08
C VAL A 226 7.94 1.96 18.56
N PRO A 227 8.97 2.27 17.77
CA PRO A 227 8.85 2.54 16.34
C PRO A 227 8.80 1.24 15.52
N ALA A 228 7.71 0.49 15.61
CA ALA A 228 7.51 -0.74 14.83
C ALA A 228 6.83 -0.50 13.46
N ASP A 229 6.64 0.75 13.06
CA ASP A 229 6.01 1.16 11.80
C ASP A 229 7.04 1.37 10.68
N VAL A 230 8.28 1.69 11.05
CA VAL A 230 9.45 1.77 10.17
C VAL A 230 10.31 0.51 10.29
N LEU A 231 10.92 0.09 9.18
CA LEU A 231 11.69 -1.16 9.11
C LEU A 231 13.16 -0.97 9.49
N ASP A 232 13.45 -0.20 10.51
CA ASP A 232 14.84 0.01 10.93
C ASP A 232 15.35 -1.19 11.74
N ALA A 233 16.66 -1.39 11.74
CA ALA A 233 17.28 -2.38 12.60
C ALA A 233 16.97 -2.07 14.07
N TRP A 234 16.74 -3.10 14.87
CA TRP A 234 16.52 -2.96 16.31
C TRP A 234 17.83 -2.91 17.11
N TYR A 235 18.94 -3.21 16.46
CA TYR A 235 20.30 -3.23 17.01
C TYR A 235 21.12 -2.07 16.45
N ALA A 236 22.20 -1.73 17.16
CA ALA A 236 23.15 -0.70 16.76
C ALA A 236 24.02 -1.16 15.57
N PRO A 237 24.68 -0.23 14.84
CA PRO A 237 25.74 -0.59 13.90
C PRO A 237 26.86 -1.41 14.56
N ALA A 238 27.70 -2.06 13.75
CA ALA A 238 28.85 -2.80 14.27
C ALA A 238 29.81 -1.86 15.06
N PRO A 239 30.52 -2.36 16.08
CA PRO A 239 31.44 -1.53 16.88
C PRO A 239 32.49 -0.78 16.06
N GLY A 240 33.01 -1.38 14.97
CA GLY A 240 33.91 -0.70 14.05
C GLY A 240 33.29 0.53 13.37
N VAL A 241 31.99 0.48 13.07
CA VAL A 241 31.23 1.61 12.51
C VAL A 241 31.13 2.75 13.53
N GLU A 242 30.72 2.43 14.75
CA GLU A 242 30.61 3.43 15.82
C GLU A 242 31.96 4.10 16.11
N LYS A 243 33.01 3.29 16.21
CA LYS A 243 34.38 3.79 16.40
C LYS A 243 34.79 4.75 15.29
N SER A 244 34.59 4.38 14.02
CA SER A 244 34.97 5.25 12.89
C SER A 244 34.16 6.54 12.80
N LEU A 245 32.89 6.53 13.22
CA LEU A 245 32.08 7.75 13.29
C LEU A 245 32.49 8.68 14.43
N MET A 246 32.98 8.12 15.55
CA MET A 246 33.39 8.87 16.74
C MET A 246 34.85 9.33 16.70
N GLU A 247 35.68 8.79 15.81
CA GLU A 247 37.12 9.08 15.77
C GLU A 247 37.42 10.57 15.51
N ASP A 248 36.80 11.18 14.48
CA ASP A 248 36.85 12.63 14.25
C ASP A 248 35.55 13.15 13.58
N PRO A 249 34.45 13.27 14.34
CA PRO A 249 33.16 13.70 13.79
C PRO A 249 33.20 15.13 13.23
N ALA A 250 34.06 16.00 13.78
CA ALA A 250 34.24 17.36 13.27
C ALA A 250 34.88 17.37 11.89
N TRP A 251 35.87 16.51 11.65
CA TRP A 251 36.48 16.34 10.33
C TRP A 251 35.52 15.71 9.33
N LEU A 252 34.78 14.67 9.73
CA LEU A 252 33.78 14.02 8.87
C LEU A 252 32.68 15.00 8.42
N ALA A 253 32.30 15.94 9.29
CA ALA A 253 31.30 16.96 8.97
C ALA A 253 31.81 18.10 8.08
N ARG A 254 33.06 18.55 8.26
CA ARG A 254 33.63 19.69 7.52
C ARG A 254 34.24 19.33 6.16
N THR A 255 34.49 18.04 5.92
CA THR A 255 35.24 17.58 4.74
C THR A 255 34.30 17.09 3.65
N SER A 256 34.54 17.56 2.41
CA SER A 256 33.79 17.06 1.25
C SER A 256 34.11 15.58 1.01
N PRO A 257 33.10 14.71 0.78
CA PRO A 257 33.36 13.33 0.40
C PRO A 257 34.08 13.23 -0.95
N PRO A 258 34.73 12.10 -1.26
CA PRO A 258 35.06 11.74 -2.64
C PRO A 258 33.79 11.81 -3.51
N ALA A 259 33.84 12.55 -4.62
CA ALA A 259 32.66 12.89 -5.42
C ALA A 259 31.96 11.67 -6.01
N ASP A 260 32.72 10.64 -6.37
CA ASP A 260 32.28 9.35 -6.91
C ASP A 260 32.19 8.25 -5.84
N ALA A 261 32.47 8.60 -4.57
CA ALA A 261 32.57 7.66 -3.46
C ALA A 261 33.51 6.47 -3.73
N ALA A 262 34.65 6.71 -4.41
CA ALA A 262 35.60 5.69 -4.85
C ALA A 262 36.01 4.67 -3.76
N GLY A 263 36.21 5.12 -2.51
CA GLY A 263 36.55 4.22 -1.39
C GLY A 263 35.43 3.24 -1.05
N LEU A 264 34.18 3.70 -1.03
CA LEU A 264 33.02 2.83 -0.84
C LEU A 264 32.81 1.92 -2.04
N LEU A 265 33.02 2.42 -3.26
CA LEU A 265 32.90 1.62 -4.48
C LEU A 265 33.89 0.45 -4.44
N ALA A 266 35.15 0.70 -4.11
CA ALA A 266 36.18 -0.33 -4.00
C ALA A 266 35.80 -1.39 -2.97
N GLU A 267 35.34 -0.99 -1.78
CA GLU A 267 34.92 -1.94 -0.74
C GLU A 267 33.72 -2.79 -1.19
N VAL A 268 32.71 -2.19 -1.84
CA VAL A 268 31.58 -2.96 -2.39
C VAL A 268 32.08 -3.98 -3.42
N CYS A 269 32.96 -3.56 -4.34
CA CYS A 269 33.50 -4.44 -5.38
C CYS A 269 34.29 -5.60 -4.78
N GLU A 270 35.15 -5.34 -3.79
CA GLU A 270 35.95 -6.35 -3.11
C GLU A 270 35.06 -7.34 -2.35
N ARG A 271 34.15 -6.85 -1.50
CA ARG A 271 33.32 -7.70 -0.63
C ARG A 271 32.25 -8.48 -1.38
N ARG A 272 31.82 -7.99 -2.56
CA ARG A 272 30.79 -8.61 -3.39
C ARG A 272 31.35 -9.34 -4.62
N GLY A 273 32.64 -9.19 -4.92
CA GLY A 273 33.27 -9.80 -6.10
C GLY A 273 32.74 -9.24 -7.42
N LEU A 274 32.44 -7.94 -7.47
CA LEU A 274 31.85 -7.28 -8.63
C LEU A 274 32.86 -6.36 -9.34
N PRO A 275 32.82 -6.26 -10.68
CA PRO A 275 33.62 -5.27 -11.38
C PRO A 275 33.08 -3.86 -11.15
N ALA A 276 33.98 -2.87 -11.08
CA ALA A 276 33.63 -1.51 -10.70
C ALA A 276 32.61 -0.88 -11.67
N GLU A 277 32.70 -1.16 -12.96
CA GLU A 277 31.77 -0.70 -13.99
C GLU A 277 30.34 -1.25 -13.84
N SER A 278 30.16 -2.30 -13.03
CA SER A 278 28.86 -2.92 -12.74
C SER A 278 28.21 -2.42 -11.46
N VAL A 279 28.79 -1.42 -10.77
CA VAL A 279 28.26 -0.91 -9.50
C VAL A 279 27.93 0.59 -9.58
N ALA A 280 26.74 0.99 -9.14
CA ALA A 280 26.37 2.39 -8.90
C ALA A 280 26.09 2.62 -7.42
N LEU A 281 26.55 3.74 -6.86
CA LEU A 281 26.32 4.12 -5.46
C LEU A 281 25.18 5.14 -5.33
N GLY A 282 24.55 5.18 -4.16
CA GLY A 282 23.47 6.12 -3.87
C GLY A 282 23.19 6.35 -2.39
N ALA A 283 22.41 7.40 -2.13
CA ALA A 283 21.94 7.80 -0.81
C ALA A 283 20.85 6.85 -0.26
N GLY A 284 21.18 5.56 -0.18
CA GLY A 284 20.22 4.47 -0.04
C GLY A 284 19.61 4.03 -1.38
N SER A 285 18.86 2.94 -1.35
CA SER A 285 18.19 2.40 -2.55
C SER A 285 17.13 3.35 -3.11
N SER A 286 16.44 4.14 -2.28
CA SER A 286 15.43 5.12 -2.74
C SER A 286 16.00 6.11 -3.75
N ASP A 287 17.18 6.67 -3.50
CA ASP A 287 17.83 7.57 -4.45
C ASP A 287 18.13 6.87 -5.79
N LEU A 288 18.57 5.62 -5.76
CA LEU A 288 18.78 4.80 -6.97
C LEU A 288 17.46 4.51 -7.70
N ILE A 289 16.37 4.21 -6.99
CA ILE A 289 15.02 4.02 -7.57
C ILE A 289 14.61 5.29 -8.32
N PHE A 290 14.67 6.46 -7.67
CA PHE A 290 14.27 7.72 -8.28
C PHE A 290 15.13 8.08 -9.49
N ARG A 291 16.45 7.87 -9.44
CA ARG A 291 17.34 8.13 -10.58
C ARG A 291 17.04 7.21 -11.75
N ALA A 292 17.01 5.90 -11.50
CA ALA A 292 16.86 4.91 -12.55
C ALA A 292 15.48 4.97 -13.21
N MET A 293 14.39 4.96 -12.43
CA MET A 293 13.04 4.90 -12.98
C MET A 293 12.68 6.16 -13.77
N ARG A 294 13.07 7.35 -13.29
CA ARG A 294 12.86 8.61 -14.04
C ARG A 294 13.69 8.69 -15.32
N GLY A 295 14.90 8.13 -15.31
CA GLY A 295 15.76 8.14 -16.49
C GLY A 295 15.38 7.09 -17.53
N TRP A 296 14.75 5.99 -17.10
CA TRP A 296 14.38 4.87 -17.96
C TRP A 296 12.96 4.90 -18.51
N LEU A 297 12.02 5.48 -17.76
CA LEU A 297 10.61 5.40 -18.09
C LEU A 297 10.12 6.67 -18.78
N ARG A 298 9.11 6.46 -19.63
CA ARG A 298 8.33 7.50 -20.30
C ARG A 298 6.85 7.26 -19.96
N PRO A 299 5.96 8.25 -20.08
CA PRO A 299 4.54 8.06 -19.76
C PRO A 299 3.86 6.87 -20.48
N ASP A 300 4.35 6.52 -21.67
CA ASP A 300 3.88 5.39 -22.48
C ASP A 300 4.58 4.05 -22.17
N SER A 301 5.56 4.03 -21.26
CA SER A 301 6.24 2.82 -20.83
C SER A 301 5.28 1.85 -20.13
N ARG A 302 5.40 0.57 -20.48
CA ARG A 302 4.64 -0.52 -19.88
C ARG A 302 5.45 -1.12 -18.74
N VAL A 303 4.93 -1.01 -17.52
CA VAL A 303 5.62 -1.47 -16.32
C VAL A 303 4.82 -2.58 -15.63
N LEU A 304 5.48 -3.66 -15.24
CA LEU A 304 4.90 -4.70 -14.37
C LEU A 304 5.39 -4.51 -12.93
N LEU A 305 4.46 -4.33 -12.00
CA LEU A 305 4.71 -4.27 -10.56
C LEU A 305 4.05 -5.45 -9.85
N VAL A 306 4.77 -6.12 -8.96
CA VAL A 306 4.17 -7.09 -8.03
C VAL A 306 3.22 -6.35 -7.07
N ASP A 307 2.07 -6.94 -6.74
CA ASP A 307 1.10 -6.32 -5.83
C ASP A 307 0.54 -7.34 -4.83
N PRO A 308 0.66 -7.12 -3.52
CA PRO A 308 1.33 -5.99 -2.85
C PRO A 308 2.86 -6.04 -2.94
N MET A 309 3.50 -4.86 -3.01
CA MET A 309 4.95 -4.67 -2.87
C MET A 309 5.28 -3.32 -2.22
N TYR A 310 6.56 -2.98 -2.12
CA TYR A 310 7.01 -1.71 -1.55
C TYR A 310 6.45 -0.53 -2.35
N GLY A 311 5.63 0.29 -1.68
CA GLY A 311 4.82 1.33 -2.33
C GLY A 311 5.60 2.39 -3.12
N GLU A 312 6.89 2.56 -2.84
CA GLU A 312 7.74 3.51 -3.57
C GLU A 312 7.77 3.23 -5.07
N TYR A 313 7.74 1.96 -5.47
CA TYR A 313 7.77 1.60 -6.88
C TYR A 313 6.52 2.08 -7.61
N ALA A 314 5.34 1.87 -7.03
CA ALA A 314 4.09 2.40 -7.57
C ALA A 314 4.12 3.93 -7.61
N HIS A 315 4.56 4.57 -6.54
CA HIS A 315 4.66 6.03 -6.48
C HIS A 315 5.59 6.59 -7.56
N VAL A 316 6.81 6.09 -7.69
CA VAL A 316 7.77 6.60 -8.67
C VAL A 316 7.32 6.29 -10.10
N VAL A 317 6.76 5.11 -10.36
CA VAL A 317 6.29 4.74 -11.71
C VAL A 317 5.05 5.55 -12.10
N GLU A 318 4.04 5.63 -11.24
CA GLU A 318 2.73 6.18 -11.60
C GLU A 318 2.64 7.70 -11.35
N GLN A 319 3.19 8.18 -10.23
CA GLN A 319 3.05 9.59 -9.82
C GLN A 319 4.21 10.46 -10.27
N VAL A 320 5.43 9.91 -10.34
CA VAL A 320 6.62 10.67 -10.73
C VAL A 320 6.92 10.53 -12.23
N ALA A 321 6.94 9.31 -12.75
CA ALA A 321 7.18 9.05 -14.18
C ALA A 321 5.91 9.12 -15.04
N GLY A 322 4.72 9.09 -14.43
CA GLY A 322 3.43 9.21 -15.14
C GLY A 322 3.07 7.97 -15.98
N CYS A 323 3.66 6.82 -15.67
CA CYS A 323 3.40 5.57 -16.39
C CYS A 323 2.15 4.87 -15.85
N ARG A 324 1.56 3.98 -16.65
CA ARG A 324 0.55 3.02 -16.16
C ARG A 324 1.22 1.70 -15.81
N ALA A 325 1.20 1.33 -14.53
CA ALA A 325 1.72 0.04 -14.08
C ALA A 325 0.64 -1.05 -14.14
N GLU A 326 0.95 -2.15 -14.80
CA GLU A 326 0.21 -3.41 -14.66
C GLU A 326 0.60 -4.08 -13.34
N ARG A 327 -0.35 -4.74 -12.68
CA ARG A 327 -0.17 -5.36 -11.38
C ARG A 327 -0.13 -6.87 -11.50
N PHE A 328 1.02 -7.48 -11.21
CA PHE A 328 1.12 -8.92 -10.94
C PHE A 328 0.59 -9.20 -9.54
N ARG A 329 -0.70 -9.54 -9.45
CA ARG A 329 -1.38 -9.69 -8.17
C ARG A 329 -1.00 -10.99 -7.50
N LEU A 330 -0.52 -10.88 -6.26
CA LEU A 330 -0.32 -11.97 -5.34
C LEU A 330 -1.63 -12.24 -4.60
N ARG A 331 -1.85 -13.50 -4.20
CA ARG A 331 -3.08 -13.88 -3.52
C ARG A 331 -2.84 -14.25 -2.07
N ARG A 332 -3.79 -13.90 -1.21
CA ARG A 332 -3.71 -14.12 0.24
C ARG A 332 -3.78 -15.61 0.58
N ASP A 333 -4.64 -16.36 -0.08
CA ASP A 333 -4.76 -17.83 0.05
C ASP A 333 -3.46 -18.56 -0.33
N GLU A 334 -2.62 -17.97 -1.18
CA GLU A 334 -1.27 -18.45 -1.53
C GLU A 334 -0.14 -17.88 -0.63
N ASP A 335 -0.48 -17.36 0.55
CA ASP A 335 0.46 -16.69 1.47
C ASP A 335 1.23 -15.54 0.80
N TRP A 336 0.66 -14.92 -0.23
CA TRP A 336 1.31 -13.88 -1.04
C TRP A 336 2.60 -14.32 -1.73
N ARG A 337 2.71 -15.61 -2.06
CA ARG A 337 3.88 -16.11 -2.78
C ARG A 337 3.82 -15.73 -4.26
N ILE A 338 4.98 -15.45 -4.85
CA ILE A 338 5.11 -15.34 -6.30
C ILE A 338 5.06 -16.75 -6.87
N ASP A 339 4.08 -17.02 -7.73
CA ASP A 339 4.07 -18.22 -8.57
C ASP A 339 5.00 -18.00 -9.79
N PRO A 340 6.09 -18.78 -9.95
CA PRO A 340 7.05 -18.59 -11.02
C PRO A 340 6.47 -18.81 -12.42
N GLY A 341 5.52 -19.75 -12.57
CA GLY A 341 4.89 -20.05 -13.84
C GLY A 341 3.95 -18.94 -14.29
N ARG A 342 3.15 -18.40 -13.36
CA ARG A 342 2.28 -17.25 -13.58
C ARG A 342 3.10 -16.01 -13.90
N LEU A 343 4.21 -15.80 -13.19
CA LEU A 343 5.10 -14.67 -13.47
C LEU A 343 5.75 -14.81 -14.86
N SER A 344 6.26 -15.99 -15.21
CA SER A 344 6.86 -16.24 -16.53
C SER A 344 5.85 -16.00 -17.66
N ARG A 345 4.61 -16.47 -17.49
CA ARG A 345 3.53 -16.24 -18.47
C ARG A 345 3.22 -14.75 -18.61
N ALA A 346 3.04 -14.06 -17.49
CA ALA A 346 2.75 -12.62 -17.49
C ALA A 346 3.86 -11.84 -18.21
N LEU A 347 5.14 -12.14 -17.94
CA LEU A 347 6.27 -11.50 -18.60
C LEU A 347 6.31 -11.79 -20.12
N ALA A 348 6.05 -13.03 -20.52
CA ALA A 348 6.06 -13.43 -21.94
C ALA A 348 4.94 -12.76 -22.75
N GLU A 349 3.74 -12.66 -22.20
CA GLU A 349 2.57 -12.06 -22.86
C GLU A 349 2.59 -10.54 -22.78
N GLY A 350 3.15 -10.01 -21.69
CA GLY A 350 2.99 -8.63 -21.28
C GLY A 350 3.90 -7.63 -21.97
N ARG A 351 5.00 -7.99 -22.63
CA ARG A 351 5.91 -7.05 -23.34
C ARG A 351 6.16 -5.74 -22.58
N TYR A 352 6.80 -5.85 -21.41
CA TYR A 352 7.07 -4.71 -20.54
C TYR A 352 8.42 -4.06 -20.84
N ASP A 353 8.51 -2.74 -20.66
CA ASP A 353 9.79 -2.01 -20.66
C ASP A 353 10.53 -2.20 -19.33
N LEU A 354 9.78 -2.41 -18.23
CA LEU A 354 10.31 -2.64 -16.90
C LEU A 354 9.43 -3.62 -16.11
N ALA A 355 10.04 -4.58 -15.44
CA ALA A 355 9.40 -5.37 -14.39
C ALA A 355 10.16 -5.21 -13.06
N VAL A 356 9.43 -4.97 -11.97
CA VAL A 356 10.01 -4.77 -10.64
C VAL A 356 9.62 -5.93 -9.72
N ILE A 357 10.63 -6.56 -9.11
CA ILE A 357 10.48 -7.66 -8.17
C ILE A 357 11.23 -7.31 -6.88
N VAL A 358 10.56 -7.40 -5.74
CA VAL A 358 11.19 -7.21 -4.42
C VAL A 358 11.32 -8.59 -3.79
N ASN A 359 12.54 -9.03 -3.49
CA ASN A 359 12.82 -10.38 -3.03
C ASN A 359 13.92 -10.39 -1.94
N PRO A 360 13.60 -10.66 -0.66
CA PRO A 360 12.26 -10.88 -0.09
C PRO A 360 11.32 -9.69 -0.19
N ASN A 361 10.04 -9.94 -0.45
CA ASN A 361 9.04 -8.91 -0.67
C ASN A 361 8.73 -8.11 0.61
N ASN A 362 8.60 -6.79 0.48
CA ASN A 362 8.01 -5.91 1.49
C ASN A 362 6.62 -5.51 0.98
N PRO A 363 5.52 -5.77 1.70
CA PRO A 363 5.46 -6.04 3.14
C PRO A 363 5.28 -7.52 3.53
N THR A 364 5.15 -8.44 2.58
CA THR A 364 4.69 -9.81 2.87
C THR A 364 5.78 -10.70 3.47
N GLY A 365 7.04 -10.29 3.36
CA GLY A 365 8.21 -11.03 3.81
C GLY A 365 8.47 -12.32 3.02
N GLN A 366 7.68 -12.61 1.98
CA GLN A 366 7.85 -13.81 1.17
C GLN A 366 9.10 -13.72 0.32
N VAL A 367 9.72 -14.87 0.08
CA VAL A 367 10.92 -14.99 -0.74
C VAL A 367 10.68 -16.01 -1.84
N LEU A 368 11.03 -15.66 -3.06
CA LEU A 368 11.19 -16.58 -4.16
C LEU A 368 12.63 -17.08 -4.17
N ASP A 369 12.82 -18.39 -4.33
CA ASP A 369 14.14 -18.97 -4.43
C ASP A 369 14.95 -18.32 -5.56
N THR A 370 16.22 -18.02 -5.28
CA THR A 370 17.09 -17.27 -6.19
C THR A 370 17.34 -18.00 -7.50
N ALA A 371 17.51 -19.33 -7.47
CA ALA A 371 17.70 -20.12 -8.69
C ALA A 371 16.41 -20.15 -9.53
N VAL A 372 15.26 -20.22 -8.87
CA VAL A 372 13.95 -20.14 -9.54
C VAL A 372 13.72 -18.76 -10.16
N LEU A 373 14.00 -17.68 -9.41
CA LEU A 373 13.89 -16.32 -9.94
C LEU A 373 14.81 -16.12 -11.14
N ARG A 374 16.06 -16.60 -11.07
CA ARG A 374 16.98 -16.58 -12.20
C ARG A 374 16.40 -17.29 -13.43
N ALA A 375 15.82 -18.49 -13.27
CA ALA A 375 15.20 -19.21 -14.38
C ALA A 375 14.03 -18.42 -15.03
N VAL A 376 13.24 -17.70 -14.22
CA VAL A 376 12.20 -16.79 -14.73
C VAL A 376 12.82 -15.64 -15.54
N LEU A 377 13.93 -15.05 -15.06
CA LEU A 377 14.63 -13.96 -15.75
C LEU A 377 15.26 -14.43 -17.07
N ASP A 378 15.88 -15.62 -17.08
CA ASP A 378 16.48 -16.23 -18.27
C ASP A 378 15.43 -16.54 -19.36
N GLY A 379 14.18 -16.86 -18.96
CA GLY A 379 13.08 -17.17 -19.87
C GLY A 379 12.25 -15.96 -20.33
N ALA A 380 12.51 -14.76 -19.81
CA ALA A 380 11.74 -13.57 -20.12
C ALA A 380 12.21 -12.86 -21.41
N PRO A 381 11.37 -12.01 -22.03
CA PRO A 381 11.79 -11.19 -23.18
C PRO A 381 13.03 -10.34 -22.87
N ARG A 382 13.99 -10.31 -23.81
CA ARG A 382 15.27 -9.60 -23.62
C ARG A 382 15.11 -8.09 -23.52
N GLU A 383 14.04 -7.56 -24.10
CA GLU A 383 13.70 -6.15 -24.11
C GLU A 383 13.18 -5.67 -22.75
N THR A 384 12.68 -6.58 -21.90
CA THR A 384 12.19 -6.23 -20.57
C THR A 384 13.36 -5.99 -19.63
N ARG A 385 13.48 -4.76 -19.10
CA ARG A 385 14.41 -4.48 -18.01
C ARG A 385 13.85 -5.03 -16.69
N PHE A 386 14.71 -5.60 -15.85
CA PHE A 386 14.34 -6.10 -14.53
C PHE A 386 15.01 -5.29 -13.43
N TRP A 387 14.20 -4.81 -12.48
CA TRP A 387 14.68 -4.27 -11.23
C TRP A 387 14.40 -5.27 -10.10
N ILE A 388 15.46 -5.83 -9.53
CA ILE A 388 15.39 -6.75 -8.40
C ILE A 388 15.82 -6.01 -7.14
N ASP A 389 14.93 -5.88 -6.16
CA ASP A 389 15.25 -5.28 -4.86
C ASP A 389 15.54 -6.37 -3.83
N GLU A 390 16.78 -6.42 -3.37
CA GLU A 390 17.29 -7.40 -2.42
C GLU A 390 17.60 -6.77 -1.05
N ALA A 391 16.83 -5.75 -0.64
CA ALA A 391 17.01 -5.03 0.61
C ALA A 391 17.01 -5.90 1.89
N TYR A 392 16.41 -7.09 1.82
CA TYR A 392 16.23 -8.02 2.95
C TYR A 392 16.89 -9.39 2.74
N LEU A 393 17.64 -9.57 1.65
CA LEU A 393 18.09 -10.91 1.22
C LEU A 393 18.97 -11.59 2.26
N GLU A 394 19.86 -10.86 2.92
CA GLU A 394 20.78 -11.42 3.91
C GLU A 394 20.06 -12.13 5.09
N TYR A 395 18.79 -11.82 5.38
CA TYR A 395 18.01 -12.56 6.39
C TYR A 395 17.63 -13.99 5.96
N THR A 396 17.76 -14.31 4.67
CA THR A 396 17.32 -15.58 4.09
C THR A 396 18.45 -16.61 3.97
N GLY A 397 19.70 -16.14 3.92
CA GLY A 397 20.86 -16.97 3.59
C GLY A 397 20.96 -17.37 2.11
N GLN A 398 20.05 -16.90 1.24
CA GLN A 398 20.15 -17.16 -0.20
C GLN A 398 21.28 -16.36 -0.85
N PRO A 399 21.90 -16.87 -1.91
CA PRO A 399 22.85 -16.10 -2.70
C PRO A 399 22.16 -14.92 -3.37
N SER A 400 22.89 -13.83 -3.58
CA SER A 400 22.40 -12.66 -4.31
C SER A 400 22.45 -12.85 -5.83
N LEU A 401 21.55 -12.18 -6.55
CA LEU A 401 21.63 -12.01 -8.00
C LEU A 401 22.63 -10.94 -8.46
N GLU A 402 23.35 -10.26 -7.57
CA GLU A 402 24.34 -9.21 -7.90
C GLU A 402 25.29 -9.63 -9.04
N GLY A 403 25.91 -10.81 -8.94
CA GLY A 403 26.82 -11.33 -9.96
C GLY A 403 26.12 -11.71 -11.26
N TYR A 404 24.88 -12.22 -11.18
CA TYR A 404 24.06 -12.50 -12.36
C TYR A 404 23.67 -11.20 -13.08
N ALA A 405 23.30 -10.16 -12.33
CA ALA A 405 22.96 -8.84 -12.86
C ALA A 405 24.15 -8.18 -13.56
N ALA A 406 25.36 -8.32 -13.02
CA ALA A 406 26.58 -7.80 -13.65
C ALA A 406 26.82 -8.37 -15.07
N LEU A 407 26.37 -9.60 -15.32
CA LEU A 407 26.53 -10.32 -16.59
C LEU A 407 25.30 -10.28 -17.50
N SER A 408 24.15 -9.87 -16.97
CA SER A 408 22.87 -9.88 -17.69
C SER A 408 22.62 -8.54 -18.39
N PRO A 409 22.16 -8.52 -19.65
CA PRO A 409 22.06 -7.26 -20.41
C PRO A 409 20.99 -6.29 -19.88
N ASN A 410 20.03 -6.78 -19.09
CA ASN A 410 18.79 -6.09 -18.75
C ASN A 410 18.39 -6.23 -17.27
N VAL A 411 19.23 -6.81 -16.41
CA VAL A 411 18.89 -7.03 -14.99
C VAL A 411 19.72 -6.12 -14.09
N VAL A 412 19.07 -5.43 -13.17
CA VAL A 412 19.74 -4.70 -12.09
C VAL A 412 19.27 -5.20 -10.72
N VAL A 413 20.18 -5.21 -9.76
CA VAL A 413 19.92 -5.59 -8.36
C VAL A 413 20.20 -4.39 -7.47
N ALA A 414 19.21 -3.95 -6.70
CA ALA A 414 19.34 -2.87 -5.75
C ALA A 414 19.54 -3.40 -4.32
N LYS A 415 20.47 -2.77 -3.59
CA LYS A 415 20.85 -3.12 -2.23
C LYS A 415 20.85 -1.87 -1.35
N THR A 416 20.52 -2.05 -0.08
CA THR A 416 20.51 -0.97 0.93
C THR A 416 21.30 -1.36 2.15
N LEU A 417 22.01 -0.41 2.74
CA LEU A 417 22.65 -0.59 4.05
C LEU A 417 21.73 -0.14 5.20
N SER A 418 20.53 0.35 4.88
CA SER A 418 19.58 0.84 5.89
C SER A 418 18.99 -0.24 6.80
N LYS A 419 18.95 -1.48 6.32
CA LYS A 419 18.23 -2.59 6.96
C LYS A 419 19.21 -3.50 7.67
N MET A 420 19.81 -4.41 6.93
CA MET A 420 20.75 -5.44 7.44
C MET A 420 21.98 -4.89 8.17
N TYR A 421 22.38 -3.65 7.88
CA TYR A 421 23.60 -3.04 8.40
C TYR A 421 23.35 -1.94 9.45
N ALA A 422 22.08 -1.70 9.82
CA ALA A 422 21.66 -0.67 10.77
C ALA A 422 22.09 0.78 10.42
N LEU A 423 22.24 1.10 9.12
CA LEU A 423 22.67 2.43 8.66
C LEU A 423 21.52 3.28 8.09
N SER A 424 20.30 3.16 8.63
CA SER A 424 19.11 3.86 8.09
C SER A 424 19.28 5.37 8.12
N GLY A 425 19.84 5.95 9.18
CA GLY A 425 20.10 7.39 9.28
C GLY A 425 21.23 7.92 8.39
N LEU A 426 22.13 7.04 7.92
CA LEU A 426 23.31 7.46 7.15
C LEU A 426 23.07 7.50 5.64
N ARG A 427 22.02 6.85 5.15
CA ARG A 427 21.62 6.88 3.73
C ARG A 427 22.73 6.36 2.81
N ALA A 428 23.04 5.06 2.90
CA ALA A 428 23.96 4.39 1.98
C ALA A 428 23.30 3.20 1.30
N GLY A 429 23.56 3.04 0.00
CA GLY A 429 23.07 1.94 -0.83
C GLY A 429 23.86 1.85 -2.13
N TYR A 430 23.65 0.74 -2.85
CA TYR A 430 24.26 0.52 -4.14
C TYR A 430 23.35 -0.31 -5.04
N LEU A 431 23.70 -0.34 -6.32
CA LEU A 431 23.05 -1.15 -7.34
C LEU A 431 24.12 -1.89 -8.13
N ALA A 432 23.88 -3.16 -8.41
CA ALA A 432 24.67 -4.00 -9.31
C ALA A 432 23.92 -4.20 -10.64
N GLY A 433 24.62 -4.20 -11.77
CA GLY A 433 23.99 -4.41 -13.07
C GLY A 433 24.98 -4.39 -14.24
N PRO A 434 24.49 -4.51 -15.49
CA PRO A 434 25.36 -4.48 -16.64
C PRO A 434 26.01 -3.09 -16.80
N PRO A 435 27.26 -3.02 -17.28
CA PRO A 435 27.98 -1.75 -17.41
C PRO A 435 27.25 -0.67 -18.22
N ALA A 436 26.39 -1.06 -19.16
CA ALA A 436 25.58 -0.13 -19.94
C ALA A 436 24.55 0.61 -19.07
N LEU A 437 23.72 -0.12 -18.31
CA LEU A 437 22.70 0.46 -17.44
C LEU A 437 23.33 1.20 -16.24
N VAL A 438 24.43 0.67 -15.71
CA VAL A 438 25.16 1.32 -14.61
C VAL A 438 25.76 2.66 -15.07
N ARG A 439 26.26 2.76 -16.31
CA ARG A 439 26.71 4.05 -16.87
C ARG A 439 25.59 5.08 -16.98
N GLU A 440 24.39 4.67 -17.35
CA GLU A 440 23.22 5.56 -17.38
C GLU A 440 22.91 6.10 -15.99
N ILE A 441 22.83 5.23 -14.99
CA ILE A 441 22.57 5.63 -13.60
C ILE A 441 23.68 6.56 -13.09
N ARG A 442 24.95 6.22 -13.35
CA ARG A 442 26.11 7.06 -12.98
C ARG A 442 26.06 8.44 -13.62
N ARG A 443 25.59 8.55 -14.86
CA ARG A 443 25.38 9.84 -15.55
C ARG A 443 24.32 10.71 -14.86
N TRP A 444 23.33 10.09 -14.20
CA TRP A 444 22.29 10.79 -13.43
C TRP A 444 22.65 11.00 -11.95
N THR A 445 23.83 10.53 -11.52
CA THR A 445 24.32 10.72 -10.15
C THR A 445 24.91 12.12 -9.98
N PRO A 446 24.41 12.94 -9.06
CA PRO A 446 25.09 14.17 -8.71
C PRO A 446 26.44 13.85 -8.02
N PRO A 447 27.46 14.72 -8.13
CA PRO A 447 28.65 14.58 -7.32
C PRO A 447 28.28 14.61 -5.83
N TRP A 448 29.01 13.85 -5.01
CA TRP A 448 28.81 13.80 -3.56
C TRP A 448 27.46 13.22 -3.11
N ALA A 449 26.83 12.38 -3.94
CA ALA A 449 25.53 11.76 -3.62
C ALA A 449 25.53 10.98 -2.29
N VAL A 450 26.66 10.44 -1.86
CA VAL A 450 26.82 9.74 -0.58
C VAL A 450 27.74 10.57 0.32
N SER A 451 27.25 10.94 1.51
CA SER A 451 27.99 11.78 2.46
C SER A 451 29.24 11.06 3.00
N LEU A 452 30.25 11.82 3.45
CA LEU A 452 31.49 11.25 3.98
C LEU A 452 31.27 10.34 5.20
N PRO A 453 30.45 10.73 6.23
CA PRO A 453 30.12 9.82 7.33
C PRO A 453 29.48 8.52 6.84
N ALA A 454 28.60 8.59 5.83
CA ALA A 454 27.94 7.42 5.27
C ALA A 454 28.92 6.49 4.54
N GLN A 455 29.87 7.04 3.78
CA GLN A 455 30.91 6.26 3.11
C GLN A 455 31.78 5.51 4.12
N VAL A 456 32.28 6.21 5.15
CA VAL A 456 33.14 5.63 6.19
C VAL A 456 32.41 4.52 6.95
N ALA A 457 31.18 4.78 7.39
CA ALA A 457 30.38 3.80 8.10
C ALA A 457 30.02 2.59 7.22
N ALA A 458 29.66 2.81 5.95
CA ALA A 458 29.34 1.74 5.02
C ALA A 458 30.53 0.81 4.76
N VAL A 459 31.74 1.38 4.59
CA VAL A 459 32.97 0.60 4.42
C VAL A 459 33.20 -0.31 5.62
N GLN A 460 33.13 0.23 6.84
CA GLN A 460 33.33 -0.58 8.05
C GLN A 460 32.21 -1.63 8.22
N ALA A 461 30.96 -1.27 7.91
CA ALA A 461 29.85 -2.20 8.03
C ALA A 461 29.99 -3.42 7.10
N LEU A 462 30.51 -3.22 5.89
CA LEU A 462 30.77 -4.30 4.93
C LEU A 462 31.90 -5.25 5.41
N ARG A 463 32.79 -4.78 6.29
CA ARG A 463 33.89 -5.56 6.85
C ARG A 463 33.49 -6.46 8.02
N GLU A 464 32.49 -6.05 8.79
CA GLU A 464 32.06 -6.67 10.05
C GLU A 464 31.04 -7.81 9.84
N THR A 465 31.38 -8.78 9.00
CA THR A 465 30.46 -9.84 8.54
C THR A 465 29.87 -10.71 9.65
N GLU A 466 30.70 -11.10 10.62
CA GLU A 466 30.35 -11.99 11.73
C GLU A 466 29.37 -11.30 12.68
N TYR A 467 29.59 -10.01 12.95
CA TYR A 467 28.69 -9.21 13.77
C TYR A 467 27.29 -9.21 13.17
N TYR A 468 27.17 -8.83 11.90
CA TYR A 468 25.87 -8.72 11.25
C TYR A 468 25.20 -10.08 11.06
N ALA A 469 25.94 -11.13 10.69
CA ALA A 469 25.40 -12.49 10.64
C ALA A 469 24.75 -12.92 11.97
N ALA A 470 25.39 -12.62 13.10
CA ALA A 470 24.83 -12.87 14.42
C ALA A 470 23.55 -12.04 14.68
N ARG A 471 23.53 -10.75 14.31
CA ARG A 471 22.33 -9.89 14.43
C ARG A 471 21.18 -10.37 13.54
N TRP A 472 21.46 -10.91 12.36
CA TRP A 472 20.46 -11.45 11.45
C TRP A 472 19.82 -12.73 12.00
N ALA A 473 20.64 -13.64 12.53
CA ALA A 473 20.17 -14.85 13.21
C ALA A 473 19.30 -14.51 14.44
N GLU A 474 19.71 -13.50 15.21
CA GLU A 474 18.91 -13.04 16.36
C GLU A 474 17.59 -12.40 15.93
N THR A 475 17.59 -11.56 14.90
CA THR A 475 16.36 -11.02 14.29
C THR A 475 15.41 -12.14 13.85
N ALA A 476 15.93 -13.22 13.25
CA ALA A 476 15.12 -14.37 12.85
C ALA A 476 14.47 -15.08 14.06
N ARG A 477 15.19 -15.20 15.19
CA ARG A 477 14.63 -15.72 16.45
C ARG A 477 13.53 -14.80 16.98
N LEU A 478 13.81 -13.51 17.13
CA LEU A 478 12.85 -12.52 17.62
C LEU A 478 11.59 -12.45 16.75
N ARG A 479 11.73 -12.60 15.42
CA ARG A 479 10.61 -12.67 14.48
C ARG A 479 9.73 -13.90 14.71
N ARG A 480 10.32 -15.06 15.00
CA ARG A 480 9.57 -16.28 15.33
C ARG A 480 8.80 -16.10 16.63
N ASP A 481 9.46 -15.57 17.65
CA ASP A 481 8.86 -15.35 18.97
C ASP A 481 7.71 -14.33 18.89
N LEU A 482 7.92 -13.21 18.18
CA LEU A 482 6.89 -12.21 17.89
C LEU A 482 5.72 -12.83 17.12
N ALA A 483 5.99 -13.57 16.05
CA ALA A 483 4.93 -14.21 15.26
C ALA A 483 4.12 -15.22 16.08
N ALA A 484 4.75 -15.98 16.98
CA ALA A 484 4.04 -16.87 17.89
C ALA A 484 3.11 -16.07 18.83
N ALA A 485 3.64 -15.01 19.48
CA ALA A 485 2.84 -14.18 20.38
C ALA A 485 1.67 -13.46 19.69
N LEU A 486 1.83 -13.06 18.42
CA LEU A 486 0.77 -12.43 17.63
C LEU A 486 -0.36 -13.39 17.26
N ARG A 487 -0.10 -14.70 17.14
CA ARG A 487 -1.15 -15.70 16.87
C ARG A 487 -2.09 -15.89 18.06
N GLU A 488 -1.61 -15.61 19.27
CA GLU A 488 -2.36 -15.69 20.53
C GLU A 488 -3.22 -14.43 20.80
N LEU A 489 -3.33 -13.51 19.84
CA LEU A 489 -4.21 -12.35 19.96
C LEU A 489 -5.70 -12.74 19.82
N PRO A 490 -6.63 -11.97 20.42
CA PRO A 490 -8.07 -12.22 20.28
C PRO A 490 -8.52 -12.29 18.82
N GLY A 491 -9.44 -13.22 18.54
CA GLY A 491 -9.98 -13.43 17.18
C GLY A 491 -9.07 -14.24 16.24
N ALA A 492 -7.95 -14.78 16.73
CA ALA A 492 -7.04 -15.65 15.97
C ALA A 492 -6.61 -15.05 14.62
N PRO A 493 -5.94 -13.88 14.62
CA PRO A 493 -5.52 -13.23 13.38
C PRO A 493 -4.54 -14.10 12.61
N ARG A 494 -4.52 -13.94 11.28
CA ARG A 494 -3.56 -14.66 10.42
C ARG A 494 -2.19 -13.99 10.51
N VAL A 495 -1.16 -14.76 10.85
CA VAL A 495 0.21 -14.26 11.02
C VAL A 495 1.15 -14.92 10.02
N LEU A 496 1.78 -14.11 9.18
CA LEU A 496 2.82 -14.54 8.25
C LEU A 496 4.18 -13.99 8.71
N SER A 497 5.05 -14.89 9.16
CA SER A 497 6.35 -14.52 9.73
C SER A 497 7.33 -13.99 8.67
N GLY A 498 7.34 -14.57 7.46
CA GLY A 498 8.22 -14.16 6.37
C GLY A 498 9.72 -14.28 6.67
N TYR A 499 10.53 -13.62 5.85
CA TYR A 499 12.00 -13.60 5.90
C TYR A 499 12.61 -12.20 6.12
N ALA A 500 11.83 -11.12 6.03
CA ALA A 500 12.30 -9.76 6.30
C ALA A 500 12.38 -9.43 7.80
N ASN A 501 12.76 -8.21 8.19
CA ASN A 501 12.73 -7.74 9.59
C ASN A 501 11.34 -7.31 10.06
N SER A 502 10.29 -7.99 9.59
CA SER A 502 8.90 -7.69 9.97
C SER A 502 8.02 -8.92 9.92
N VAL A 503 6.85 -8.82 10.56
CA VAL A 503 5.76 -9.79 10.52
C VAL A 503 4.53 -9.14 9.91
N LEU A 504 3.82 -9.87 9.05
CA LEU A 504 2.54 -9.46 8.49
C LEU A 504 1.41 -10.05 9.34
N LEU A 505 0.46 -9.21 9.75
CA LEU A 505 -0.70 -9.57 10.57
C LEU A 505 -1.97 -9.18 9.84
N THR A 506 -2.85 -10.14 9.55
CA THR A 506 -4.19 -9.87 9.00
C THR A 506 -5.23 -10.14 10.07
N LEU A 507 -5.99 -9.10 10.42
CA LEU A 507 -7.08 -9.17 11.39
C LEU A 507 -8.25 -10.01 10.83
N PRO A 508 -8.96 -10.78 11.66
CA PRO A 508 -10.10 -11.59 11.23
C PRO A 508 -11.24 -10.70 10.72
N GLU A 509 -12.18 -11.30 10.00
CA GLU A 509 -13.41 -10.59 9.61
C GLU A 509 -14.21 -10.18 10.86
N GLY A 510 -14.80 -8.99 10.82
CA GLY A 510 -15.54 -8.42 11.95
C GLY A 510 -14.68 -7.76 13.03
N ALA A 511 -13.35 -7.91 13.01
CA ALA A 511 -12.46 -7.13 13.87
C ALA A 511 -12.47 -5.63 13.48
N PRO A 512 -12.04 -4.74 14.38
CA PRO A 512 -11.78 -3.34 14.03
C PRO A 512 -10.84 -3.22 12.82
N THR A 513 -11.02 -2.19 12.02
CA THR A 513 -10.15 -1.91 10.87
C THR A 513 -8.70 -1.72 11.31
N ALA A 514 -7.75 -2.05 10.42
CA ALA A 514 -6.32 -1.85 10.63
C ALA A 514 -6.02 -0.40 11.09
N THR A 515 -6.67 0.58 10.48
CA THR A 515 -6.55 2.00 10.85
C THR A 515 -6.97 2.26 12.30
N ARG A 516 -8.08 1.67 12.77
CA ARG A 516 -8.53 1.80 14.17
C ARG A 516 -7.56 1.15 15.14
N VAL A 517 -7.09 -0.07 14.82
CA VAL A 517 -6.12 -0.79 15.66
C VAL A 517 -4.81 0.00 15.77
N VAL A 518 -4.27 0.50 14.65
CA VAL A 518 -3.06 1.34 14.64
C VAL A 518 -3.26 2.59 15.48
N ARG A 519 -4.41 3.27 15.37
CA ARG A 519 -4.73 4.46 16.17
C ARG A 519 -4.76 4.14 17.67
N ALA A 520 -5.36 3.02 18.06
CA ALA A 520 -5.40 2.58 19.45
C ALA A 520 -3.99 2.27 19.99
N CYS A 521 -3.16 1.54 19.23
CA CYS A 521 -1.78 1.25 19.62
C CYS A 521 -0.94 2.52 19.84
N ARG A 522 -1.15 3.56 19.01
CA ARG A 522 -0.46 4.86 19.16
C ARG A 522 -0.75 5.51 20.52
N GLY A 523 -1.96 5.34 21.06
CA GLY A 523 -2.33 5.81 22.40
C GLY A 523 -1.50 5.18 23.52
N SER A 524 -0.85 4.04 23.26
CA SER A 524 0.08 3.36 24.18
C SER A 524 1.56 3.55 23.82
N GLY A 525 1.87 4.51 22.94
CA GLY A 525 3.23 4.76 22.46
C GLY A 525 3.79 3.69 21.53
N VAL A 526 2.95 2.82 20.97
CA VAL A 526 3.34 1.78 20.02
C VAL A 526 2.90 2.16 18.61
N PHE A 527 3.85 2.17 17.70
CA PHE A 527 3.61 2.56 16.31
C PHE A 527 3.75 1.32 15.44
N VAL A 528 2.64 0.81 14.91
CA VAL A 528 2.62 -0.27 13.90
C VAL A 528 2.13 0.28 12.57
N ARG A 529 2.38 -0.44 11.48
CA ARG A 529 2.13 0.06 10.13
C ARG A 529 0.80 -0.45 9.57
N ASP A 530 -0.08 0.48 9.23
CA ASP A 530 -1.26 0.22 8.39
C ASP A 530 -0.83 -0.02 6.93
N LEU A 531 -1.30 -1.10 6.32
CA LEU A 531 -1.04 -1.44 4.92
C LEU A 531 -2.21 -1.17 3.98
N THR A 532 -3.34 -0.67 4.48
CA THR A 532 -4.56 -0.42 3.69
C THR A 532 -4.28 0.42 2.43
N GLY A 533 -3.49 1.49 2.58
CA GLY A 533 -3.12 2.36 1.45
C GLY A 533 -2.08 1.77 0.47
N MET A 534 -1.47 0.62 0.79
CA MET A 534 -0.43 0.01 -0.05
C MET A 534 -1.00 -0.90 -1.13
N SER A 535 -2.07 -1.62 -0.83
CA SER A 535 -2.77 -2.46 -1.80
C SER A 535 -4.20 -2.71 -1.36
N PRO A 536 -5.17 -2.63 -2.28
CA PRO A 536 -6.56 -2.98 -1.99
C PRO A 536 -6.70 -4.45 -1.54
N SER A 537 -5.80 -5.34 -1.95
CA SER A 537 -5.81 -6.75 -1.53
C SER A 537 -5.61 -6.94 -0.02
N PHE A 538 -5.28 -5.90 0.75
CA PHE A 538 -5.23 -5.94 2.21
C PHE A 538 -6.57 -5.70 2.91
N GLU A 539 -7.60 -5.27 2.17
CA GLU A 539 -9.01 -5.13 2.63
C GLU A 539 -9.18 -4.36 3.94
N GLY A 540 -8.34 -3.36 4.21
CA GLY A 540 -8.46 -2.58 5.45
C GLY A 540 -8.12 -3.34 6.74
N ARG A 541 -7.56 -4.56 6.65
CA ARG A 541 -7.37 -5.49 7.80
C ARG A 541 -5.93 -5.90 8.04
N THR A 542 -4.98 -5.49 7.19
CA THR A 542 -3.61 -5.97 7.27
C THR A 542 -2.66 -4.90 7.84
N LEU A 543 -1.84 -5.35 8.78
CA LEU A 543 -0.81 -4.58 9.46
C LEU A 543 0.57 -5.18 9.20
N ARG A 544 1.60 -4.34 9.21
CA ARG A 544 3.00 -4.78 9.29
C ARG A 544 3.59 -4.34 10.62
N ILE A 545 4.31 -5.25 11.26
CA ILE A 545 5.01 -5.01 12.52
C ILE A 545 6.50 -5.23 12.27
N SER A 546 7.32 -4.20 12.41
CA SER A 546 8.78 -4.36 12.40
C SER A 546 9.23 -5.15 13.62
N VAL A 547 10.16 -6.07 13.44
CA VAL A 547 10.78 -6.83 14.53
C VAL A 547 11.67 -5.87 15.32
N ARG A 548 11.44 -5.83 16.63
CA ARG A 548 12.19 -5.04 17.60
C ARG A 548 12.96 -5.95 18.57
N GLY A 549 13.56 -5.38 19.62
CA GLY A 549 14.06 -6.16 20.76
C GLY A 549 12.94 -6.89 21.50
N ALA A 550 13.27 -7.88 22.33
CA ALA A 550 12.28 -8.73 23.01
C ALA A 550 11.27 -7.91 23.86
N GLU A 551 11.76 -6.92 24.62
CA GLU A 551 10.92 -6.06 25.46
C GLU A 551 9.98 -5.18 24.63
N GLU A 552 10.51 -4.55 23.58
CA GLU A 552 9.71 -3.75 22.64
C GLU A 552 8.66 -4.60 21.93
N ASN A 553 9.01 -5.81 21.48
CA ASN A 553 8.07 -6.76 20.88
C ASN A 553 6.95 -7.14 21.86
N ALA A 554 7.27 -7.36 23.14
CA ALA A 554 6.26 -7.64 24.16
C ALA A 554 5.29 -6.45 24.34
N ARG A 555 5.80 -5.21 24.32
CA ARG A 555 4.97 -4.00 24.34
C ARG A 555 4.06 -3.91 23.11
N VAL A 556 4.57 -4.27 21.92
CA VAL A 556 3.75 -4.31 20.69
C VAL A 556 2.60 -5.30 20.83
N VAL A 557 2.87 -6.52 21.30
CA VAL A 557 1.84 -7.55 21.50
C VAL A 557 0.79 -7.09 22.52
N ALA A 558 1.22 -6.47 23.63
CA ALA A 558 0.31 -5.94 24.64
C ALA A 558 -0.61 -4.84 24.09
N ALA A 559 -0.05 -3.89 23.31
CA ALA A 559 -0.82 -2.82 22.69
C ALA A 559 -1.84 -3.34 21.66
N LEU A 560 -1.45 -4.34 20.85
CA LEU A 560 -2.37 -4.98 19.89
C LEU A 560 -3.47 -5.76 20.61
N ARG A 561 -3.15 -6.45 21.71
CA ARG A 561 -4.15 -7.15 22.53
C ARG A 561 -5.18 -6.17 23.11
N GLY A 562 -4.74 -5.04 23.65
CA GLY A 562 -5.62 -4.00 24.18
C GLY A 562 -6.46 -3.33 23.09
N ALA A 563 -5.94 -3.18 21.87
CA ALA A 563 -6.66 -2.59 20.75
C ALA A 563 -7.73 -3.53 20.13
N LEU A 564 -7.66 -4.83 20.42
CA LEU A 564 -8.57 -5.85 19.92
C LEU A 564 -9.58 -6.36 20.97
N ALA A 565 -9.39 -5.98 22.24
CA ALA A 565 -10.33 -6.23 23.34
C ALA A 565 -11.43 -5.17 23.33
#